data_AF-A0A0M9EA46-F1
#
_entry.id   AF-A0A0M9EA46-F1
#
_cell.length_a   1.000
_cell.length_b   1.000
_cell.length_c   1.000
_cell.angle_alpha   90.00
_cell.angle_beta   90.00
_cell.angle_gamma   90.00
#
_symmetry.space_group_name_H-M   'P 1'
#
loop_
_entity.id
_entity.type
_entity.pdbx_description
1 polymer ?
#
loop_
_entity_poly.entity_id
_entity_poly.type
_entity_poly.pdbx_seq_one_letter_code
_entity_poly.pdbx_strand_id
1 'polypeptide(L)'
;MQHYPLDFVAHKAEYAEVANRVSNAVYVNESMYVGIGTDEPTQMLDVRGGIRIGYTEKGSAGSIRYTNASIEFHDGEKWGGINNNSQWTDDDKGIHYDNNVGIGATNVESKLQVTNLDETKASFLIQQKIGIPNSFSKTITIDGFRHRRLLSDPPPPINN
;
A
#
# COMPACT_ATOMS: atom_id res chain seq x y z
N MET A 1 -76.52 -8.27 -6.35
CA MET A 1 -75.07 -8.43 -6.14
C MET A 1 -74.65 -7.34 -5.17
N GLN A 2 -74.30 -7.67 -3.92
CA GLN A 2 -73.80 -6.67 -2.99
C GLN A 2 -72.43 -6.20 -3.49
N HIS A 3 -72.30 -4.89 -3.74
CA HIS A 3 -71.03 -4.28 -4.05
C HIS A 3 -70.38 -3.89 -2.72
N TYR A 4 -69.34 -4.62 -2.31
CA TYR A 4 -68.48 -4.23 -1.21
C TYR A 4 -67.50 -3.18 -1.78
N PRO A 5 -67.56 -1.91 -1.35
CA PRO A 5 -66.57 -0.93 -1.78
C PRO A 5 -65.19 -1.36 -1.27
N LEU A 6 -64.18 -1.25 -2.14
CA LEU A 6 -62.78 -1.38 -1.75
C LEU A 6 -62.45 -0.26 -0.76
N ASP A 7 -62.34 -0.59 0.52
CA ASP A 7 -61.88 0.35 1.54
C ASP A 7 -60.35 0.49 1.42
N PHE A 8 -59.91 1.50 0.66
CA PHE A 8 -58.50 1.85 0.53
C PHE A 8 -57.87 2.36 1.85
N VAL A 9 -58.67 2.69 2.87
CA VAL A 9 -58.19 3.23 4.15
C VAL A 9 -57.75 2.09 5.07
N ALA A 10 -58.42 0.92 5.02
CA ALA A 10 -58.10 -0.24 5.86
C ALA A 10 -56.72 -0.87 5.55
N HIS A 11 -56.27 -0.84 4.30
CA HIS A 11 -54.95 -1.39 3.94
C HIS A 11 -53.77 -0.42 4.19
N LYS A 12 -54.00 0.85 4.50
CA LYS A 12 -52.92 1.85 4.64
C LYS A 12 -52.02 1.59 5.86
N ALA A 13 -52.55 0.99 6.93
CA ALA A 13 -51.77 0.59 8.11
C ALA A 13 -50.92 -0.67 7.87
N GLU A 14 -51.41 -1.59 7.04
CA GLU A 14 -50.73 -2.84 6.67
C GLU A 14 -49.54 -2.59 5.72
N TYR A 15 -49.66 -1.59 4.82
CA TYR A 15 -48.54 -1.11 4.01
C TYR A 15 -47.49 -0.33 4.82
N ALA A 16 -47.90 0.40 5.87
CA ALA A 16 -46.99 1.18 6.70
C ALA A 16 -46.08 0.29 7.57
N GLU A 17 -46.58 -0.84 8.09
CA GLU A 17 -45.76 -1.78 8.87
C GLU A 17 -44.82 -2.64 8.01
N VAL A 18 -45.22 -3.00 6.79
CA VAL A 18 -44.33 -3.70 5.84
C VAL A 18 -43.23 -2.76 5.33
N ALA A 19 -43.53 -1.47 5.14
CA ALA A 19 -42.50 -0.45 4.85
C ALA A 19 -41.52 -0.27 6.03
N ASN A 20 -41.99 -0.41 7.27
CA ASN A 20 -41.16 -0.19 8.47
C ASN A 20 -40.33 -1.42 8.90
N ARG A 21 -40.76 -2.64 8.56
CA ARG A 21 -40.02 -3.88 8.89
C ARG A 21 -38.95 -4.27 7.85
N VAL A 22 -38.89 -3.56 6.72
CA VAL A 22 -37.83 -3.63 5.70
C VAL A 22 -36.93 -2.38 5.73
N SER A 23 -37.19 -1.45 6.66
CA SER A 23 -36.81 -0.03 6.52
C SER A 23 -35.32 0.26 6.35
N ASN A 24 -34.42 -0.61 6.83
CA ASN A 24 -32.97 -0.44 6.65
C ASN A 24 -32.29 -1.59 5.88
N ALA A 25 -33.02 -2.56 5.33
CA ALA A 25 -32.37 -3.63 4.55
C ALA A 25 -31.85 -3.10 3.21
N VAL A 26 -32.70 -2.34 2.51
CA VAL A 26 -32.36 -1.55 1.32
C VAL A 26 -33.12 -0.23 1.44
N TYR A 27 -32.39 0.87 1.55
CA TYR A 27 -32.92 2.23 1.65
C TYR A 27 -32.43 3.04 0.46
N VAL A 28 -33.28 3.91 -0.10
CA VAL A 28 -32.89 4.86 -1.16
C VAL A 28 -33.35 6.24 -0.76
N ASN A 29 -32.43 7.21 -0.67
CA ASN A 29 -32.75 8.58 -0.27
C ASN A 29 -33.21 9.45 -1.46
N GLU A 30 -33.61 10.69 -1.17
CA GLU A 30 -34.03 11.68 -2.19
C GLU A 30 -32.92 12.04 -3.20
N SER A 31 -31.65 11.81 -2.84
CA SER A 31 -30.48 11.98 -3.72
C SER A 31 -30.12 10.71 -4.50
N MET A 32 -30.97 9.68 -4.47
CA MET A 32 -30.77 8.38 -5.12
C MET A 32 -29.59 7.55 -4.59
N TYR A 33 -29.13 7.79 -3.37
CA TYR A 33 -28.12 6.96 -2.74
C TYR A 33 -28.76 5.71 -2.15
N VAL A 34 -28.14 4.55 -2.40
CA VAL A 34 -28.62 3.25 -1.90
C VAL A 34 -27.87 2.90 -0.62
N GLY A 35 -28.58 2.83 0.50
CA GLY A 35 -28.10 2.32 1.78
C GLY A 35 -28.50 0.85 2.00
N ILE A 36 -27.58 0.00 2.44
CA ILE A 36 -27.85 -1.37 2.90
C ILE A 36 -27.42 -1.46 4.36
N GLY A 37 -28.36 -1.69 5.28
CA GLY A 37 -28.10 -1.62 6.73
C GLY A 37 -27.98 -0.19 7.26
N THR A 38 -28.33 0.83 6.48
CA THR A 38 -28.26 2.26 6.84
C THR A 38 -29.35 3.07 6.13
N ASP A 39 -29.93 4.01 6.86
CA ASP A 39 -30.87 5.05 6.41
C ASP A 39 -30.19 6.40 6.11
N GLU A 40 -28.91 6.53 6.45
CA GLU A 40 -28.10 7.73 6.20
C GLU A 40 -26.91 7.39 5.29
N PRO A 41 -27.12 7.01 4.02
CA PRO A 41 -26.03 6.70 3.10
C PRO A 41 -25.25 7.96 2.74
N THR A 42 -23.92 7.86 2.77
CA THR A 42 -23.03 9.00 2.47
C THR A 42 -22.42 8.94 1.06
N GLN A 43 -22.64 7.84 0.35
CA GLN A 43 -22.17 7.55 -1.00
C GLN A 43 -23.29 6.93 -1.83
N MET A 44 -23.14 6.90 -3.17
CA MET A 44 -24.14 6.33 -4.08
C MET A 44 -24.56 4.90 -3.72
N LEU A 45 -23.64 4.10 -3.19
CA LEU A 45 -23.89 2.81 -2.57
C LEU A 45 -23.13 2.75 -1.24
N ASP A 46 -23.85 2.61 -0.13
CA ASP A 46 -23.31 2.55 1.23
C ASP A 46 -23.82 1.28 1.92
N VAL A 47 -22.92 0.37 2.30
CA VAL A 47 -23.26 -0.94 2.86
C VAL A 47 -22.64 -1.08 4.25
N ARG A 48 -23.48 -1.13 5.29
CA ARG A 48 -23.06 -1.44 6.67
C ARG A 48 -22.99 -2.95 6.89
N GLY A 49 -22.03 -3.58 6.23
CA GLY A 49 -21.79 -5.02 6.29
C GLY A 49 -20.77 -5.49 5.27
N GLY A 50 -20.45 -6.78 5.28
CA GLY A 50 -19.57 -7.38 4.28
C GLY A 50 -20.24 -7.49 2.92
N ILE A 51 -19.50 -7.20 1.84
CA ILE A 51 -19.95 -7.39 0.46
C ILE A 51 -19.27 -8.65 -0.09
N ARG A 52 -20.06 -9.66 -0.48
CA ARG A 52 -19.53 -10.79 -1.26
C ARG A 52 -19.44 -10.37 -2.73
N ILE A 53 -18.22 -10.32 -3.25
CA ILE A 53 -17.93 -9.95 -4.64
C ILE A 53 -17.84 -11.22 -5.50
N GLY A 54 -18.41 -11.18 -6.69
CA GLY A 54 -18.38 -12.29 -7.65
C GLY A 54 -17.22 -12.20 -8.66
N TYR A 55 -17.09 -13.24 -9.47
CA TYR A 55 -16.21 -13.25 -10.64
C TYR A 55 -16.95 -12.67 -11.87
N THR A 56 -16.22 -11.97 -12.72
CA THR A 56 -16.69 -11.55 -14.06
C THR A 56 -15.54 -11.58 -15.06
N GLU A 57 -15.85 -11.99 -16.29
CA GLU A 57 -14.91 -11.93 -17.42
C GLU A 57 -14.92 -10.55 -18.09
N LYS A 58 -16.01 -9.79 -17.97
CA LYS A 58 -16.15 -8.48 -18.60
C LYS A 58 -15.35 -7.43 -17.83
N GLY A 59 -14.17 -7.08 -18.34
CA GLY A 59 -13.36 -5.98 -17.88
C GLY A 59 -13.89 -4.64 -18.36
N SER A 60 -14.47 -3.86 -17.46
CA SER A 60 -14.76 -2.43 -17.68
C SER A 60 -13.91 -1.63 -16.71
N ALA A 61 -13.34 -0.50 -17.13
CA ALA A 61 -12.60 0.39 -16.23
C ALA A 61 -13.42 0.70 -14.96
N GLY A 62 -12.81 0.53 -13.78
CA GLY A 62 -13.49 0.74 -12.51
C GLY A 62 -14.15 -0.49 -11.89
N SER A 63 -14.26 -1.61 -12.62
CA SER A 63 -14.87 -2.83 -12.10
C SER A 63 -14.01 -3.47 -11.01
N ILE A 64 -14.68 -4.09 -10.02
CA ILE A 64 -14.06 -4.93 -9.00
C ILE A 64 -14.56 -6.36 -9.19
N ARG A 65 -13.66 -7.35 -9.08
CA ARG A 65 -14.04 -8.77 -9.07
C ARG A 65 -13.29 -9.53 -7.98
N TYR A 66 -13.80 -10.69 -7.63
CA TYR A 66 -13.10 -11.67 -6.82
C TYR A 66 -12.75 -12.89 -7.67
N THR A 67 -11.48 -13.25 -7.70
CA THR A 67 -11.01 -14.52 -8.27
C THR A 67 -10.94 -15.58 -7.17
N ASN A 68 -10.52 -16.81 -7.49
CA ASN A 68 -10.30 -17.83 -6.47
C ASN A 68 -9.17 -17.49 -5.46
N ALA A 69 -8.43 -16.39 -5.66
CA ALA A 69 -7.26 -16.03 -4.85
C ALA A 69 -7.30 -14.60 -4.28
N SER A 70 -7.86 -13.62 -5.00
CA SER A 70 -7.73 -12.20 -4.61
C SER A 70 -8.86 -11.32 -5.16
N ILE A 71 -8.98 -10.12 -4.58
CA ILE A 71 -9.77 -9.04 -5.17
C ILE A 71 -8.92 -8.36 -6.24
N GLU A 72 -9.51 -8.13 -7.41
CA GLU A 72 -8.90 -7.42 -8.52
C GLU A 72 -9.73 -6.20 -8.92
N PHE A 73 -9.04 -5.15 -9.37
CA PHE A 73 -9.60 -3.96 -9.99
C PHE A 73 -9.22 -3.92 -11.47
N HIS A 74 -10.15 -3.50 -12.33
CA HIS A 74 -9.88 -3.32 -13.74
C HIS A 74 -9.47 -1.86 -14.01
N ASP A 75 -8.22 -1.65 -14.40
CA ASP A 75 -7.64 -0.31 -14.62
C ASP A 75 -8.11 0.37 -15.92
N GLY A 76 -8.78 -0.38 -16.79
CA GLY A 76 -9.23 0.05 -18.12
C GLY A 76 -8.59 -0.73 -19.25
N GLU A 77 -7.47 -1.40 -18.98
CA GLU A 77 -6.78 -2.29 -19.93
C GLU A 77 -6.79 -3.74 -19.43
N LYS A 78 -6.57 -3.96 -18.13
CA LYS A 78 -6.45 -5.29 -17.54
C LYS A 78 -6.94 -5.35 -16.09
N TRP A 79 -7.16 -6.58 -15.63
CA TRP A 79 -7.36 -6.87 -14.23
C TRP A 79 -6.02 -6.92 -13.48
N GLY A 80 -5.97 -6.32 -12.30
CA GLY A 80 -4.81 -6.37 -11.41
C GLY A 80 -5.19 -6.22 -9.93
N GLY A 81 -4.25 -6.53 -9.04
CA GLY A 81 -4.47 -6.37 -7.59
C GLY A 81 -4.64 -4.89 -7.19
N ILE A 82 -5.42 -4.65 -6.13
CA ILE A 82 -5.77 -3.28 -5.66
C ILE A 82 -4.57 -2.45 -5.16
N ASN A 83 -3.41 -3.07 -4.90
CA ASN A 83 -2.25 -2.40 -4.29
C ASN A 83 -0.92 -2.65 -5.01
N ASN A 84 -0.90 -2.86 -6.33
CA ASN A 84 0.31 -3.17 -7.09
C ASN A 84 1.27 -1.96 -7.33
N ASN A 85 1.31 -1.00 -6.40
CA ASN A 85 2.12 0.22 -6.53
C ASN A 85 3.45 0.15 -5.78
N SER A 86 3.72 -0.92 -5.01
CA SER A 86 5.04 -1.09 -4.42
C SER A 86 6.06 -1.31 -5.53
N GLN A 87 7.10 -0.48 -5.57
CA GLN A 87 8.25 -0.79 -6.41
C GLN A 87 8.99 -2.04 -5.91
N TRP A 88 8.87 -2.37 -4.63
CA TRP A 88 9.54 -3.49 -3.97
C TRP A 88 8.70 -4.76 -4.04
N THR A 89 9.33 -5.85 -4.46
CA THR A 89 8.81 -7.21 -4.39
C THR A 89 9.06 -7.77 -2.99
N ASP A 90 8.05 -8.40 -2.39
CA ASP A 90 8.16 -9.15 -1.14
C ASP A 90 7.78 -10.62 -1.44
N ASP A 91 8.77 -11.52 -1.40
CA ASP A 91 8.60 -12.95 -1.67
C ASP A 91 9.45 -13.83 -0.71
N ASP A 92 9.49 -15.14 -0.95
CA ASP A 92 10.26 -16.09 -0.12
C ASP A 92 11.78 -15.83 -0.10
N LYS A 93 12.30 -14.98 -1.00
CA LYS A 93 13.71 -14.54 -1.04
C LYS A 93 13.92 -13.24 -0.27
N GLY A 94 12.85 -12.60 0.21
CA GLY A 94 12.83 -11.35 0.96
C GLY A 94 12.39 -10.14 0.14
N ILE A 95 12.60 -8.94 0.69
CA ILE A 95 12.20 -7.68 0.07
C ILE A 95 13.30 -7.22 -0.91
N HIS A 96 12.98 -7.09 -2.20
CA HIS A 96 13.94 -6.73 -3.24
C HIS A 96 13.35 -5.84 -4.35
N TYR A 97 14.24 -5.16 -5.08
CA TYR A 97 13.94 -4.45 -6.31
C TYR A 97 14.95 -4.88 -7.38
N ASP A 98 14.47 -5.32 -8.54
CA ASP A 98 15.35 -5.93 -9.57
C ASP A 98 16.27 -4.89 -10.26
N ASN A 99 15.81 -3.64 -10.29
CA ASN A 99 16.55 -2.52 -10.84
C ASN A 99 17.46 -1.86 -9.79
N ASN A 100 18.24 -0.88 -10.23
CA ASN A 100 19.14 -0.16 -9.35
C ASN A 100 18.38 0.71 -8.34
N VAL A 101 18.93 0.84 -7.13
CA VAL A 101 18.39 1.69 -6.06
C VAL A 101 19.28 2.91 -5.87
N GLY A 102 18.71 4.10 -6.06
CA GLY A 102 19.38 5.38 -5.82
C GLY A 102 18.86 6.07 -4.56
N ILE A 103 19.76 6.50 -3.68
CA ILE A 103 19.45 7.38 -2.54
C ILE A 103 20.16 8.72 -2.78
N GLY A 104 19.39 9.79 -2.96
CA GLY A 104 19.91 11.11 -3.30
C GLY A 104 20.44 11.26 -4.73
N ALA A 105 20.17 10.28 -5.61
CA ALA A 105 20.62 10.24 -7.00
C ALA A 105 19.42 10.10 -7.96
N THR A 106 19.47 10.79 -9.12
CA THR A 106 18.50 10.63 -10.22
C THR A 106 19.06 9.84 -11.40
N ASN A 107 20.39 9.80 -11.55
CA ASN A 107 21.10 8.99 -12.54
C ASN A 107 21.84 7.87 -11.79
N VAL A 108 21.30 6.65 -11.83
CA VAL A 108 21.77 5.53 -11.02
C VAL A 108 22.57 4.55 -11.89
N GLU A 109 23.90 4.54 -11.75
CA GLU A 109 24.82 3.76 -12.59
C GLU A 109 25.27 2.43 -11.94
N SER A 110 25.01 2.23 -10.65
CA SER A 110 25.35 1.02 -9.90
C SER A 110 24.13 0.41 -9.19
N LYS A 111 24.22 -0.87 -8.79
CA LYS A 111 23.08 -1.60 -8.16
C LYS A 111 22.53 -0.91 -6.91
N LEU A 112 23.40 -0.33 -6.08
CA LEU A 112 23.05 0.56 -4.99
C LEU A 112 23.95 1.78 -5.06
N GLN A 113 23.36 2.95 -5.27
CA GLN A 113 24.07 4.23 -5.32
C GLN A 113 23.53 5.16 -4.25
N VAL A 114 24.42 5.66 -3.39
CA VAL A 114 24.11 6.67 -2.38
C VAL A 114 25.00 7.87 -2.65
N THR A 115 24.42 9.04 -2.92
CA THR A 115 25.16 10.29 -3.21
C THR A 115 24.66 11.44 -2.36
N ASN A 116 25.32 12.61 -2.44
CA ASN A 116 24.97 13.81 -1.68
C ASN A 116 24.96 13.59 -0.15
N LEU A 117 25.94 12.82 0.31
CA LEU A 117 26.20 12.55 1.72
C LEU A 117 27.00 13.72 2.31
N ASP A 118 26.36 14.59 3.10
CA ASP A 118 27.06 15.63 3.87
C ASP A 118 27.56 15.11 5.23
N GLU A 119 28.65 15.68 5.74
CA GLU A 119 29.31 15.25 6.99
C GLU A 119 28.41 15.36 8.23
N THR A 120 27.29 16.07 8.13
CA THR A 120 26.31 16.24 9.21
C THR A 120 25.20 15.18 9.23
N LYS A 121 25.04 14.38 8.17
CA LYS A 121 23.94 13.42 8.02
C LYS A 121 24.32 12.06 7.43
N ALA A 122 25.58 11.86 7.05
CA ALA A 122 26.01 10.63 6.38
C ALA A 122 26.77 9.67 7.30
N SER A 123 26.05 8.72 7.92
CA SER A 123 26.66 7.50 8.44
C SER A 123 26.16 6.31 7.61
N PHE A 124 26.85 5.98 6.52
CA PHE A 124 26.73 4.64 5.94
C PHE A 124 27.60 3.70 6.78
N LEU A 125 27.01 3.19 7.86
CA LEU A 125 27.69 2.33 8.82
C LEU A 125 27.55 0.87 8.41
N ILE A 126 28.58 0.29 7.78
CA ILE A 126 28.67 -1.16 7.61
C ILE A 126 29.27 -1.75 8.90
N GLN A 127 28.42 -2.15 9.85
CA GLN A 127 28.84 -2.92 11.02
C GLN A 127 28.83 -4.42 10.69
N GLN A 128 29.93 -4.94 10.15
CA GLN A 128 30.14 -6.39 10.14
C GLN A 128 30.81 -6.79 11.46
N LYS A 129 30.10 -7.51 12.35
CA LYS A 129 30.73 -8.20 13.49
C LYS A 129 31.55 -9.37 12.94
N ILE A 130 32.80 -9.10 12.57
CA ILE A 130 33.74 -10.15 12.19
C ILE A 130 34.26 -10.77 13.50
N GLY A 131 33.76 -11.96 13.85
CA GLY A 131 34.22 -12.70 15.02
C GLY A 131 35.61 -13.30 14.81
N ILE A 132 36.65 -12.47 14.82
CA ILE A 132 38.04 -12.95 14.93
C ILE A 132 38.76 -12.17 16.04
N PRO A 133 39.29 -12.85 17.07
CA PRO A 133 40.21 -12.22 18.00
C PRO A 133 41.49 -11.86 17.23
N ASN A 134 41.82 -10.57 17.22
CA ASN A 134 43.16 -10.04 16.91
C ASN A 134 43.69 -10.15 15.46
N SER A 135 42.85 -10.09 14.42
CA SER A 135 43.38 -9.79 13.08
C SER A 135 42.40 -9.01 12.21
N PHE A 136 42.72 -7.73 12.01
CA PHE A 136 42.12 -6.88 10.98
C PHE A 136 42.76 -7.23 9.65
N SER A 137 42.17 -8.14 8.87
CA SER A 137 42.18 -8.00 7.41
C SER A 137 41.16 -8.93 6.76
N LYS A 138 39.95 -8.40 6.55
CA LYS A 138 39.17 -8.76 5.37
C LYS A 138 38.91 -7.43 4.67
N THR A 139 39.52 -7.23 3.50
CA THR A 139 39.49 -5.96 2.78
C THR A 139 38.06 -5.56 2.45
N ILE A 140 37.54 -4.53 3.12
CA ILE A 140 36.46 -3.72 2.54
C ILE A 140 37.20 -2.73 1.63
N THR A 141 37.18 -2.98 0.33
CA THR A 141 37.73 -2.03 -0.64
C THR A 141 36.78 -0.84 -0.71
N ILE A 142 37.08 0.21 0.07
CA ILE A 142 36.46 1.52 -0.06
C ILE A 142 37.43 2.37 -0.88
N ASP A 143 37.30 2.33 -2.21
CA ASP A 143 38.08 3.22 -3.05
C ASP A 143 37.73 4.67 -2.71
N GLY A 144 38.71 5.44 -2.22
CA GLY A 144 38.56 6.87 -1.93
C GLY A 144 38.70 7.30 -0.46
N PHE A 145 38.77 6.38 0.51
CA PHE A 145 39.11 6.77 1.89
C PHE A 145 40.62 7.01 2.00
N ARG A 146 41.09 8.26 1.76
CA ARG A 146 42.45 8.62 2.12
C ARG A 146 42.56 8.62 3.64
N HIS A 147 43.12 7.54 4.18
CA HIS A 147 43.71 7.56 5.51
C HIS A 147 44.70 8.73 5.55
N ARG A 148 44.35 9.83 6.23
CA ARG A 148 45.31 10.86 6.60
C ARG A 148 46.21 10.23 7.64
N ARG A 149 47.34 9.67 7.22
CA ARG A 149 48.41 9.32 8.14
C ARG A 149 48.82 10.62 8.82
N LEU A 150 48.59 10.72 10.13
CA LEU A 150 49.34 11.68 10.92
C LEU A 150 50.79 11.24 10.76
N LEU A 151 51.54 11.97 9.94
CA LEU A 151 52.99 11.84 9.91
C LEU A 151 53.43 12.04 11.35
N SER A 152 54.06 11.02 11.94
CA SER A 152 54.66 11.15 13.27
C SER A 152 55.60 12.35 13.22
N ASP A 153 55.51 13.21 14.23
CA ASP A 153 56.33 14.41 14.35
C ASP A 153 57.81 14.10 14.05
N PRO A 154 58.53 15.00 13.37
CA PRO A 154 59.94 14.79 13.06
C PRO A 154 60.73 14.57 14.37
N PRO A 155 61.72 13.66 14.37
CA PRO A 155 62.51 13.40 15.56
C PRO A 155 63.15 14.70 16.07
N PRO A 156 63.23 14.90 17.40
CA PRO A 156 63.81 16.10 17.96
C PRO A 156 65.24 16.32 17.45
N PRO A 157 65.67 17.58 17.25
CA PRO A 157 67.00 17.87 16.74
C PRO A 157 68.07 17.23 17.64
N ILE A 158 69.04 16.57 17.01
CA ILE A 158 70.21 16.05 17.70
C ILE A 158 71.14 17.25 17.91
N ASN A 159 71.29 17.65 19.18
CA ASN A 159 72.22 18.71 19.57
C ASN A 159 73.62 18.07 19.66
N ASN A 160 74.54 18.49 18.80
CA ASN A 160 75.98 18.17 18.92
C ASN A 160 76.63 19.03 20.01
#